data_AF-A0A420CUN6-F1
#
_entry.id   AF-A0A420CUN6-F1
#
_cell.length_a   1.000
_cell.length_b   1.000
_cell.length_c   1.000
_cell.angle_alpha   90.00
_cell.angle_beta   90.00
_cell.angle_gamma   90.00
#
_symmetry.space_group_name_H-M   'P 1'
#
loop_
_entity.id
_entity.type
_entity.pdbx_description
1 polymer ?
#
loop_
_entity_poly.entity_id
_entity_poly.type
_entity_poly.pdbx_seq_one_letter_code
_entity_poly.pdbx_strand_id
1 'polypeptide(L)'
;MTKEQKEYSTQFFKDHPDVKKLHLNPEGEWFTDDDYAQNSLKKDKEGNVIGEIETVTCPETDIDVVENPTNTNANADGVDKDNVETNADSAVNASNADKDDQIKSTSKWQI
;
A
#
# COMPACT_ATOMS: atom_id res chain seq x y z
N MET A 1 -5.42 17.23 4.34
CA MET A 1 -5.08 15.96 3.64
C MET A 1 -6.21 14.93 3.55
N THR A 2 -6.46 14.39 2.36
CA THR A 2 -7.39 13.28 2.07
C THR A 2 -6.74 11.89 2.24
N LYS A 3 -7.53 10.81 2.10
CA LYS A 3 -7.01 9.42 2.14
C LYS A 3 -6.09 9.13 0.95
N GLU A 4 -6.48 9.51 -0.26
CA GLU A 4 -5.70 9.32 -1.49
C GLU A 4 -4.35 10.04 -1.42
N GLN A 5 -4.32 11.26 -0.87
CA GLN A 5 -3.08 12.02 -0.65
C GLN A 5 -2.13 11.35 0.35
N LYS A 6 -2.67 10.67 1.36
CA LYS A 6 -1.89 9.86 2.32
C LYS A 6 -1.29 8.62 1.65
N GLU A 7 -2.09 7.92 0.85
CA GLU A 7 -1.63 6.74 0.12
C GLU A 7 -0.55 7.11 -0.92
N TYR A 8 -0.75 8.21 -1.66
CA TYR A 8 0.24 8.73 -2.60
C TYR A 8 1.57 9.07 -1.91
N SER A 9 1.55 9.89 -0.86
CA SER A 9 2.78 10.29 -0.16
C SER A 9 3.51 9.10 0.44
N THR A 10 2.78 8.12 0.99
CA THR A 10 3.36 6.87 1.51
C THR A 10 4.04 6.06 0.40
N GLN A 11 3.41 5.91 -0.76
CA GLN A 11 3.99 5.18 -1.88
C GLN A 11 5.19 5.94 -2.48
N PHE A 12 5.08 7.25 -2.62
CA PHE A 12 6.16 8.11 -3.11
C PHE A 12 7.44 7.95 -2.26
N PHE A 13 7.33 7.96 -0.92
CA PHE A 13 8.51 7.78 -0.07
C PHE A 13 9.12 6.37 -0.15
N LYS A 14 8.34 5.34 -0.51
CA LYS A 14 8.89 3.99 -0.79
C LYS A 14 9.69 3.97 -2.09
N ASP A 15 9.21 4.68 -3.11
CA ASP A 15 9.83 4.71 -4.43
C ASP A 15 11.00 5.69 -4.50
N HIS A 16 10.97 6.74 -3.66
CA HIS A 16 11.97 7.81 -3.56
C HIS A 16 12.44 8.00 -2.11
N PRO A 17 13.20 7.04 -1.55
CA PRO A 17 13.64 7.07 -0.15
C PRO A 17 14.65 8.19 0.16
N ASP A 18 15.24 8.80 -0.87
CA ASP A 18 16.13 9.96 -0.75
C ASP A 18 15.35 11.25 -0.43
N VAL A 19 14.07 11.31 -0.79
CA VAL A 19 13.21 12.45 -0.51
C VAL A 19 12.69 12.37 0.91
N LYS A 20 13.07 13.36 1.74
CA LYS A 20 12.69 13.40 3.16
C LYS A 20 11.34 14.06 3.42
N LYS A 21 10.90 14.93 2.51
CA LYS A 21 9.72 15.77 2.71
C LYS A 21 8.97 15.95 1.39
N LEU A 22 7.65 16.00 1.51
CA LEU A 22 6.73 16.37 0.46
C LEU A 22 5.86 17.51 0.95
N HIS A 23 5.62 18.46 0.06
CA HIS A 23 4.85 19.67 0.29
C HIS A 23 3.63 19.63 -0.62
N LEU A 24 2.43 19.77 -0.05
CA LEU A 24 1.16 19.75 -0.76
C LEU A 24 0.56 21.14 -0.74
N ASN A 25 0.28 21.69 -1.91
CA ASN A 25 -0.44 22.95 -2.01
C ASN A 25 -1.97 22.75 -1.91
N PRO A 26 -2.75 23.82 -1.67
CA PRO A 26 -4.21 23.74 -1.61
C PRO A 26 -4.89 23.27 -2.91
N GLU A 27 -4.19 23.31 -4.04
CA GLU A 27 -4.70 22.86 -5.34
C GLU A 27 -4.51 21.35 -5.56
N GLY A 28 -3.77 20.67 -4.68
CA GLY A 28 -3.53 19.23 -4.75
C GLY A 28 -2.23 18.84 -5.45
N GLU A 29 -1.34 19.79 -5.74
CA GLU A 29 -0.03 19.52 -6.32
C GLU A 29 1.03 19.25 -5.25
N TRP A 30 1.92 18.30 -5.55
CA TRP A 30 3.00 17.89 -4.67
C TRP A 30 4.34 18.45 -5.14
N PHE A 31 5.15 18.88 -4.18
CA PHE A 31 6.48 19.42 -4.39
C PHE A 31 7.47 18.77 -3.43
N THR A 32 8.69 18.52 -3.90
CA THR A 32 9.80 18.07 -3.06
C THR A 32 10.66 19.22 -2.53
N ASP A 33 10.46 20.42 -3.08
CA ASP A 33 11.17 21.65 -2.75
C ASP A 33 10.19 22.67 -2.15
N ASP A 34 10.54 23.21 -0.99
CA ASP A 34 9.72 24.16 -0.24
C ASP A 34 9.56 25.50 -0.98
N ASP A 35 10.60 26.01 -1.63
CA ASP A 35 10.54 27.30 -2.33
C ASP A 35 9.55 27.23 -3.51
N TYR A 36 9.54 26.10 -4.23
CA TYR A 36 8.56 25.87 -5.29
C TYR A 36 7.14 25.71 -4.74
N ALA A 37 6.98 25.01 -3.62
CA ALA A 37 5.69 24.87 -2.96
C ALA A 37 5.13 26.24 -2.56
N GLN A 38 5.94 27.09 -1.89
CA GLN A 38 5.53 28.43 -1.48
C GLN A 38 5.19 29.32 -2.68
N ASN A 39 5.97 29.25 -3.77
CA ASN A 39 5.71 30.02 -4.98
C ASN A 39 4.45 29.55 -5.75
N SER A 40 3.96 28.34 -5.48
CA SER A 40 2.71 27.83 -6.08
C SER A 40 1.45 28.45 -5.46
N LEU A 41 1.56 29.09 -4.29
CA LEU A 41 0.41 29.65 -3.60
C LEU A 41 -0.17 30.86 -4.35
N LYS A 42 -1.48 30.83 -4.54
CA LYS A 42 -2.22 31.94 -5.15
C LYS A 42 -2.19 33.17 -4.27
N LYS A 43 -2.27 34.34 -4.90
CA LYS A 43 -2.39 35.62 -4.22
C LYS A 43 -3.79 36.18 -4.41
N ASP A 44 -4.30 36.86 -3.38
CA ASP A 44 -5.53 37.62 -3.46
C ASP A 44 -5.36 38.89 -4.31
N LYS A 45 -6.45 39.66 -4.43
CA LYS A 45 -6.47 40.92 -5.18
C LYS A 45 -5.58 42.01 -4.57
N GLU A 46 -5.19 41.86 -3.31
CA GLU A 46 -4.34 42.78 -2.56
C GLU A 46 -2.86 42.34 -2.61
N GLY A 47 -2.59 41.15 -3.16
CA GLY A 47 -1.25 40.56 -3.29
C GLY A 47 -0.84 39.67 -2.12
N ASN A 48 -1.73 39.42 -1.15
CA ASN A 48 -1.45 38.53 -0.03
C ASN A 48 -1.60 37.07 -0.46
N VAL A 49 -0.72 36.21 0.05
CA VAL A 49 -0.77 34.77 -0.21
C VAL A 49 -2.02 34.16 0.44
N ILE A 50 -2.75 33.34 -0.31
CA ILE A 50 -3.93 32.61 0.18
C ILE A 50 -3.62 31.12 0.23
N GLY A 51 -3.91 30.52 1.39
CA GLY A 51 -3.76 29.10 1.63
C GLY A 51 -2.44 28.77 2.33
N GLU A 52 -2.29 27.49 2.68
CA GLU A 52 -1.17 26.98 3.45
C GLU A 52 -0.65 25.69 2.79
N ILE A 53 0.66 25.47 2.88
CA ILE A 53 1.30 24.24 2.42
C ILE A 53 1.21 23.20 3.53
N GLU A 54 0.63 22.04 3.23
CA GLU A 54 0.71 20.87 4.11
C GLU A 54 2.04 20.14 3.86
N THR A 55 2.83 19.86 4.91
CA THR A 55 4.10 19.13 4.77
C THR A 55 3.97 17.72 5.35
N VAL A 56 4.37 16.72 4.57
CA VAL A 56 4.48 15.32 5.00
C VAL A 56 5.96 14.97 5.05
N THR A 57 6.42 14.44 6.17
CA THR A 57 7.80 13.96 6.32
C THR A 57 7.80 12.45 6.09
N CYS A 58 8.84 11.95 5.42
CA CYS A 58 9.07 10.53 5.29
C CYS A 58 9.08 9.93 6.71
N PRO A 59 8.22 8.95 7.01
CA PRO A 59 8.30 8.25 8.28
C PRO A 59 9.67 7.60 8.31
N GLU A 60 10.53 8.01 9.24
CA GLU A 60 11.79 7.33 9.52
C GLU A 60 11.42 5.91 9.93
N THR A 61 11.46 4.99 8.96
CA THR A 61 11.45 3.58 9.28
C THR A 61 12.79 3.34 9.94
N ASP A 62 12.79 3.13 11.25
CA ASP A 62 13.82 2.30 11.85
C ASP A 62 13.87 1.02 11.01
N ILE A 63 14.89 0.94 10.13
CA ILE A 63 15.12 -0.24 9.32
C ILE A 63 15.62 -1.29 10.31
N ASP A 64 14.70 -1.99 10.96
CA ASP A 64 15.02 -3.24 11.62
C ASP A 64 15.50 -4.19 10.52
N VAL A 65 16.78 -4.55 10.61
CA VAL A 65 17.42 -5.50 9.72
C VAL A 65 16.57 -6.76 9.68
N VAL A 66 16.20 -7.16 8.46
CA VAL A 66 15.54 -8.42 8.12
C VAL A 66 15.98 -9.57 9.03
N GLU A 67 15.14 -9.94 9.99
CA GLU A 67 14.98 -11.35 10.32
C GLU A 67 13.75 -11.85 9.57
N ASN A 68 14.03 -12.77 8.67
CA ASN A 68 13.06 -13.48 7.85
C ASN A 68 12.43 -14.60 8.71
N PRO A 69 11.20 -14.50 9.24
CA PRO A 69 10.49 -15.69 9.65
C PRO A 69 9.96 -16.34 8.38
N THR A 70 10.76 -17.27 7.88
CA THR A 70 10.35 -18.39 7.03
C THR A 70 8.90 -18.75 7.35
N ASN A 71 8.03 -18.60 6.35
CA ASN A 71 6.72 -19.21 6.32
C ASN A 71 6.87 -20.70 6.65
N THR A 72 6.57 -21.05 7.90
CA THR A 72 6.33 -22.43 8.30
C THR A 72 4.92 -22.46 8.87
N ASN A 73 3.99 -22.82 8.01
CA ASN A 73 2.70 -23.37 8.35
C ASN A 73 2.91 -24.52 9.36
N ALA A 74 2.82 -24.22 10.65
CA ALA A 74 2.80 -25.20 11.72
C ALA A 74 1.39 -25.23 12.31
N ASN A 75 0.53 -26.04 11.70
CA ASN A 75 -0.53 -26.73 12.43
C ASN A 75 0.15 -27.51 13.57
N ALA A 76 0.04 -27.01 14.79
CA ALA A 76 0.35 -27.80 15.99
C ALA A 76 -0.98 -28.23 16.59
N ASP A 77 -1.38 -29.41 16.14
CA ASP A 77 -2.44 -30.25 16.67
C ASP A 77 -2.23 -30.47 18.17
N GLY A 78 -3.26 -30.16 18.96
CA GLY A 78 -3.34 -30.49 20.37
C GLY A 78 -3.70 -31.96 20.50
N VAL A 79 -2.68 -32.78 20.73
CA VAL A 79 -2.80 -34.19 21.10
C VAL A 79 -3.66 -34.33 22.35
N ASP A 80 -4.80 -35.02 22.22
CA ASP A 80 -5.12 -36.07 23.18
C ASP A 80 -6.23 -37.02 22.71
N LYS A 81 -5.90 -38.32 22.83
CA LYS A 81 -6.75 -39.49 23.13
C LYS A 81 -7.33 -40.36 22.00
N ASP A 82 -6.95 -41.63 22.14
CA ASP A 82 -7.68 -42.86 21.86
C ASP A 82 -7.55 -43.53 20.48
N ASN A 83 -6.55 -44.41 20.40
CA ASN A 83 -6.67 -45.88 20.22
C ASN A 83 -7.47 -46.46 19.02
N VAL A 84 -6.87 -47.54 18.44
CA VAL A 84 -7.45 -48.61 17.60
C VAL A 84 -7.23 -48.51 16.07
N GLU A 85 -6.20 -49.23 15.64
CA GLU A 85 -6.18 -50.33 14.64
C GLU A 85 -6.82 -50.17 13.23
N THR A 86 -5.95 -50.33 12.23
CA THR A 86 -6.09 -51.14 10.99
C THR A 86 -7.33 -50.98 10.10
N ASN A 87 -7.14 -50.54 8.85
CA ASN A 87 -7.14 -51.39 7.63
C ASN A 87 -7.31 -50.55 6.36
N ALA A 88 -6.84 -51.13 5.26
CA ALA A 88 -6.91 -50.62 3.89
C ALA A 88 -8.33 -50.24 3.44
N ASP A 89 -8.45 -49.23 2.57
CA ASP A 89 -9.03 -49.45 1.24
C ASP A 89 -8.85 -48.24 0.32
N SER A 90 -8.56 -48.52 -0.95
CA SER A 90 -8.63 -47.56 -2.05
C SER A 90 -10.07 -47.18 -2.31
N ALA A 91 -10.36 -45.88 -2.47
CA ALA A 91 -11.55 -45.44 -3.18
C ALA A 91 -11.30 -44.13 -3.92
N VAL A 92 -11.84 -44.12 -5.13
CA VAL A 92 -11.63 -43.23 -6.26
C VAL A 92 -12.68 -42.11 -6.25
N ASN A 93 -12.45 -41.08 -7.08
CA ASN A 93 -13.46 -40.16 -7.64
C ASN A 93 -13.97 -39.07 -6.67
N ALA A 94 -14.26 -37.83 -7.07
CA ALA A 94 -14.56 -37.31 -8.40
C ALA A 94 -14.27 -35.80 -8.48
N SER A 95 -14.05 -35.36 -9.72
CA SER A 95 -14.03 -34.00 -10.23
C SER A 95 -15.04 -33.04 -9.61
N ASN A 96 -14.67 -31.76 -9.50
CA ASN A 96 -15.51 -30.68 -10.02
C ASN A 96 -14.66 -29.46 -10.37
N ALA A 97 -14.69 -29.14 -11.66
CA ALA A 97 -14.25 -27.89 -12.23
C ALA A 97 -15.40 -26.87 -12.09
N ASP A 98 -15.10 -25.62 -11.76
CA ASP A 98 -15.84 -24.50 -12.34
C ASP A 98 -15.02 -23.20 -12.34
N LYS A 99 -14.46 -22.94 -13.53
CA LYS A 99 -14.38 -21.69 -14.29
C LYS A 99 -14.02 -20.40 -13.53
N ASP A 100 -12.74 -20.06 -13.65
CA ASP A 100 -12.16 -18.74 -13.40
C ASP A 100 -12.85 -17.63 -14.22
N ASP A 101 -13.05 -16.52 -13.53
CA ASP A 101 -13.84 -15.36 -13.90
C ASP A 101 -13.14 -14.52 -14.99
N GLN A 102 -13.92 -13.99 -15.93
CA GLN A 102 -13.40 -13.17 -17.03
C GLN A 102 -13.06 -11.77 -16.53
N ILE A 103 -11.76 -11.50 -16.34
CA ILE A 103 -11.21 -10.14 -16.18
C ILE A 103 -11.38 -9.35 -17.49
N LYS A 104 -12.48 -8.59 -17.59
CA LYS A 104 -12.66 -7.54 -18.62
C LYS A 104 -11.96 -6.27 -18.16
N SER A 105 -10.68 -6.12 -18.50
CA SER A 105 -9.99 -4.83 -18.41
C SER A 105 -10.23 -4.04 -19.70
N THR A 106 -11.09 -3.03 -19.64
CA THR A 106 -11.22 -2.00 -20.68
C THR A 106 -10.86 -0.65 -20.09
N SER A 107 -9.60 -0.23 -20.25
CA SER A 107 -9.19 1.16 -20.04
C SER A 107 -8.96 1.80 -21.40
N LYS A 108 -9.96 2.54 -21.88
CA LYS A 108 -9.92 3.29 -23.14
C LYS A 108 -9.39 4.69 -22.82
N TRP A 109 -8.10 4.91 -23.06
CA TRP A 109 -7.51 6.24 -23.03
C TRP A 109 -8.03 7.03 -24.23
N GLN A 110 -8.78 8.11 -23.96
CA GLN A 110 -9.14 9.11 -24.98
C GLN A 110 -7.96 10.07 -25.13
N ILE A 111 -7.48 10.23 -26.36
CA ILE A 111 -6.68 11.36 -26.83
C ILE A 111 -7.54 12.05 -27.89
#